data_AF-L8IA61-F1
#
_entry.id   AF-L8IA61-F1
#
_cell.length_a   1.000
_cell.length_b   1.000
_cell.length_c   1.000
_cell.angle_alpha   90.00
_cell.angle_beta   90.00
_cell.angle_gamma   90.00
#
_symmetry.space_group_name_H-M   'P 1'
#
loop_
_entity.id
_entity.type
_entity.pdbx_description
1 polymer ?
#
loop_
_entity_poly.entity_id
_entity_poly.type
_entity_poly.pdbx_seq_one_letter_code
_entity_poly.pdbx_strand_id
1 'polypeptide(L)'
;MQTPLATPVPVLRLPRGPDGSNRGFAPDGRRAPPKPEVPEPPESRESREQQARASLRERYLRSLLAMVGRPVCFTLHEGVQVIAHFGATDLDVANFYVSQLQTPIGVQAEALLRCSDIISYTFKP
;
A
#
# COMPACT_ATOMS: atom_id res chain seq x y z
N MET A 1 25.27 51.70 -5.10
CA MET A 1 24.15 50.79 -5.40
C MET A 1 24.69 49.62 -6.19
N GLN A 2 25.01 48.51 -5.54
CA GLN A 2 25.61 47.32 -6.16
C GLN A 2 24.48 46.37 -6.54
N THR A 3 24.33 46.04 -7.82
CA THR A 3 23.33 45.09 -8.31
C THR A 3 23.76 43.66 -7.97
N PRO A 4 22.85 42.79 -7.52
CA PRO A 4 23.21 41.41 -7.24
C PRO A 4 23.42 40.64 -8.56
N LEU A 5 24.55 39.93 -8.65
CA LEU A 5 24.84 39.00 -9.73
C LEU A 5 23.82 37.86 -9.71
N ALA A 6 23.08 37.71 -10.81
CA ALA A 6 22.13 36.64 -11.01
C ALA A 6 22.87 35.30 -11.16
N THR A 7 22.73 34.42 -10.16
CA THR A 7 23.28 33.07 -10.17
C THR A 7 22.54 32.23 -11.22
N PRO A 8 23.20 31.73 -12.29
CA PRO A 8 22.52 30.94 -13.30
C PRO A 8 22.14 29.56 -12.74
N VAL A 9 20.84 29.25 -12.77
CA VAL A 9 20.31 27.94 -12.40
C VAL A 9 20.42 27.00 -13.60
N PRO A 10 21.06 25.83 -13.47
CA PRO A 10 21.13 24.87 -14.57
C PRO A 10 19.74 24.27 -14.83
N VAL A 11 19.15 24.60 -15.98
CA VAL A 11 17.92 23.96 -16.44
C VAL A 11 18.33 22.68 -17.19
N LEU A 12 18.07 21.53 -16.58
CA LEU A 12 18.18 20.25 -17.27
C LEU A 12 17.07 20.20 -18.33
N ARG A 13 17.41 20.50 -19.59
CA ARG A 13 16.47 20.38 -20.70
C ARG A 13 16.25 18.90 -20.98
N LEU A 14 14.99 18.48 -20.91
CA LEU A 14 14.59 17.16 -21.37
C LEU A 14 15.07 16.96 -22.83
N PRO A 15 15.48 15.73 -23.20
CA PRO A 15 15.91 15.43 -24.56
C PRO A 15 14.82 15.87 -25.55
N ARG A 16 15.24 16.51 -26.65
CA ARG A 16 14.33 16.93 -27.71
C ARG A 16 13.60 15.69 -28.26
N GLY A 17 12.30 15.85 -28.47
CA GLY A 17 11.48 14.82 -29.12
C GLY A 17 12.04 14.50 -30.51
N PRO A 18 11.72 13.32 -31.06
CA PRO A 18 12.37 12.80 -32.26
C PRO A 18 12.31 13.79 -33.45
N ASP A 19 13.48 14.15 -34.00
CA ASP A 19 13.70 15.20 -35.00
C ASP A 19 13.25 14.82 -36.43
N GLY A 20 12.20 14.02 -36.59
CA GLY A 20 11.61 13.68 -37.90
C GLY A 20 12.46 12.81 -38.84
N SER A 21 13.76 12.59 -38.59
CA SER A 21 14.58 11.62 -39.33
C SER A 21 14.55 10.21 -38.73
N ASN A 22 14.06 10.08 -37.49
CA ASN A 22 13.76 8.80 -36.87
C ASN A 22 12.33 8.38 -37.25
N ARG A 23 12.09 7.07 -37.39
CA ARG A 23 10.76 6.46 -37.53
C ARG A 23 9.91 6.78 -36.28
N GLY A 24 9.36 7.98 -36.21
CA GLY A 24 8.36 8.38 -35.23
C GLY A 24 6.99 7.78 -35.56
N PHE A 25 5.97 8.25 -34.82
CA PHE A 25 4.57 7.95 -35.06
C PHE A 25 4.09 8.58 -36.38
N ALA A 26 4.36 7.93 -37.51
CA ALA A 26 3.76 8.29 -38.78
C ALA A 26 2.26 7.93 -38.75
N PRO A 27 1.33 8.87 -39.02
CA PRO A 27 -0.10 8.59 -38.99
C PRO A 27 -0.51 7.53 -40.03
N ASP A 28 0.19 7.48 -41.17
CA ASP A 28 0.04 6.47 -42.23
C ASP A 28 1.15 5.39 -42.21
N GLY A 29 2.00 5.40 -41.17
CA GLY A 29 3.02 4.38 -41.00
C GLY A 29 2.33 3.05 -40.74
N ARG A 30 2.52 2.07 -41.64
CA ARG A 30 2.03 0.70 -41.45
C ARG A 30 2.33 0.28 -40.00
N ARG A 31 1.27 0.19 -39.18
CA ARG A 31 1.34 -0.52 -37.90
C ARG A 31 1.98 -1.85 -38.21
N ALA A 32 2.98 -2.26 -37.41
CA ALA A 32 3.54 -3.60 -37.53
C ALA A 32 2.35 -4.58 -37.68
N PRO A 33 2.43 -5.56 -38.60
CA PRO A 33 1.38 -6.56 -38.70
C PRO A 33 1.10 -7.08 -37.29
N PRO A 34 -0.17 -7.30 -36.90
CA PRO A 34 -0.49 -7.82 -35.59
C PRO A 34 0.43 -9.01 -35.37
N LYS A 35 1.22 -8.93 -34.29
CA LYS A 35 2.09 -10.02 -33.88
C LYS A 35 1.21 -11.27 -33.92
N PRO A 36 1.61 -12.37 -34.59
CA PRO A 36 0.82 -13.59 -34.55
C PRO A 36 0.45 -13.85 -33.09
N GLU A 37 -0.78 -14.28 -32.82
CA GLU A 37 -1.24 -14.69 -31.49
C GLU A 37 -0.32 -15.80 -31.01
N VAL A 38 0.82 -15.40 -30.44
CA VAL A 38 1.72 -16.30 -29.76
C VAL A 38 0.94 -16.71 -28.53
N PRO A 39 0.71 -18.02 -28.30
CA PRO A 39 0.14 -18.47 -27.05
C PRO A 39 0.92 -17.79 -25.92
N GLU A 40 0.20 -17.09 -25.03
CA GLU A 40 0.79 -16.51 -23.82
C GLU A 40 1.73 -17.57 -23.23
N PRO A 41 3.01 -17.23 -22.98
CA PRO A 41 3.93 -18.21 -22.41
C PRO A 41 3.28 -18.77 -21.14
N PRO A 42 3.37 -20.09 -20.90
CA PRO A 42 2.74 -20.69 -19.74
C PRO A 42 3.14 -19.90 -18.50
N GLU A 43 2.15 -19.43 -17.74
CA GLU A 43 2.38 -18.61 -16.55
C GLU A 43 3.49 -19.22 -15.71
N SER A 44 4.53 -18.44 -15.47
CA SER A 44 5.64 -18.89 -14.65
C SER A 44 5.12 -19.23 -13.25
N ARG A 45 5.78 -20.19 -12.58
CA ARG A 45 5.48 -20.50 -11.19
C ARG A 45 5.52 -19.25 -10.30
N GLU A 46 6.47 -18.35 -10.56
CA GLU A 46 6.58 -17.07 -9.88
C GLU A 46 5.35 -16.18 -10.09
N SER A 47 4.83 -16.08 -11.33
CA SER A 47 3.62 -15.31 -11.63
C SER A 47 2.42 -15.82 -10.83
N ARG A 48 2.25 -17.15 -10.76
CA ARG A 48 1.18 -17.77 -9.96
C ARG A 48 1.33 -17.50 -8.47
N GLU A 49 2.56 -17.58 -7.93
CA GLU A 49 2.83 -17.25 -6.53
C GLU A 49 2.55 -15.78 -6.23
N GLN A 50 2.91 -14.86 -7.13
CA GLN A 50 2.61 -13.43 -6.98
C GLN A 50 1.11 -13.16 -7.00
N GLN A 51 0.36 -13.80 -7.90
CA GLN A 51 -1.10 -13.68 -7.95
C GLN A 51 -1.76 -14.26 -6.69
N ALA A 52 -1.25 -15.39 -6.18
CA ALA A 52 -1.71 -15.94 -4.91
C ALA A 52 -1.46 -14.97 -3.74
N ARG A 53 -0.25 -14.38 -3.64
CA ARG A 53 0.09 -13.35 -2.63
C ARG A 53 -0.82 -12.14 -2.73
N ALA A 54 -1.07 -11.64 -3.94
CA ALA A 54 -1.99 -10.52 -4.17
C ALA A 54 -3.42 -10.84 -3.69
N SER A 55 -3.94 -12.03 -4.03
CA SER A 55 -5.29 -12.45 -3.60
C SER A 55 -5.43 -12.59 -2.07
N LEU A 56 -4.37 -13.05 -1.38
CA LEU A 56 -4.34 -13.16 0.07
C LEU A 56 -4.26 -11.78 0.71
N ARG A 57 -3.41 -10.91 0.16
CA ARG A 57 -3.24 -9.54 0.65
C ARG A 57 -4.52 -8.73 0.47
N GLU A 58 -5.20 -8.84 -0.67
CA GLU A 58 -6.47 -8.16 -0.92
C GLU A 58 -7.54 -8.56 0.11
N ARG A 59 -7.69 -9.86 0.39
CA ARG A 59 -8.62 -10.37 1.39
C ARG A 59 -8.28 -9.87 2.80
N TYR A 60 -7.00 -9.85 3.15
CA TYR A 60 -6.52 -9.30 4.42
C TYR A 60 -6.82 -7.80 4.53
N LEU A 61 -6.54 -7.00 3.51
CA LEU A 61 -6.84 -5.56 3.53
C LEU A 61 -8.34 -5.29 3.64
N ARG A 62 -9.19 -6.09 2.98
CA ARG A 62 -10.64 -5.99 3.14
C ARG A 62 -11.10 -6.33 4.56
N SER A 63 -10.47 -7.29 5.24
CA SER A 63 -10.81 -7.60 6.63
C SER A 63 -10.40 -6.48 7.59
N LEU A 64 -9.25 -5.81 7.34
CA LEU A 64 -8.86 -4.61 8.08
C LEU A 64 -9.87 -3.47 7.91
N LEU A 65 -10.31 -3.23 6.68
CA LEU A 65 -11.31 -2.20 6.39
C LEU A 65 -12.66 -2.51 7.05
N ALA A 66 -13.04 -3.79 7.14
CA ALA A 66 -14.26 -4.20 7.83
C ALA A 66 -14.26 -3.92 9.34
N MET A 67 -13.08 -3.74 9.97
CA MET A 67 -12.96 -3.41 11.39
C MET A 67 -13.20 -1.93 11.70
N VAL A 68 -13.11 -1.02 10.72
CA VAL A 68 -13.17 0.43 10.94
C VAL A 68 -14.43 0.83 11.71
N GLY A 69 -14.24 1.54 12.83
CA GLY A 69 -15.33 2.05 13.68
C GLY A 69 -15.99 1.00 14.56
N ARG A 70 -15.43 -0.21 14.66
CA ARG A 70 -16.01 -1.31 15.46
C ARG A 70 -15.17 -1.62 16.69
N PRO A 71 -15.79 -2.15 17.76
CA PRO A 71 -15.06 -2.72 18.87
C PRO A 71 -14.34 -3.99 18.43
N VAL A 72 -13.05 -4.05 18.73
CA VAL A 72 -12.16 -5.19 18.49
C VAL A 72 -11.62 -5.66 19.85
N CYS A 73 -11.69 -6.96 20.08
CA CYS A 73 -11.09 -7.60 21.25
C CYS A 73 -9.68 -8.05 20.90
N PHE A 74 -8.69 -7.63 21.69
CA PHE A 74 -7.29 -8.02 21.54
C PHE A 74 -6.89 -8.91 22.72
N THR A 75 -6.20 -10.01 22.40
CA THR A 75 -5.49 -10.83 23.39
C THR A 75 -4.03 -10.40 23.39
N LEU A 76 -3.57 -9.87 24.51
CA LEU A 76 -2.19 -9.45 24.72
C LEU A 76 -1.40 -10.52 25.50
N HIS A 77 -0.12 -10.27 25.74
CA HIS A 77 0.70 -11.09 26.64
C HIS A 77 0.11 -11.16 28.06
N GLU A 78 0.53 -12.18 28.82
CA GLU A 78 0.03 -12.47 30.17
C GLU A 78 -1.48 -12.77 30.24
N GLY A 79 -2.09 -13.14 29.10
CA GLY A 79 -3.53 -13.48 29.04
C GLY A 79 -4.46 -12.28 29.20
N VAL A 80 -3.94 -11.05 29.10
CA VAL A 80 -4.74 -9.83 29.22
C VAL A 80 -5.61 -9.66 27.98
N GLN A 81 -6.91 -9.51 28.19
CA GLN A 81 -7.87 -9.19 27.13
C GLN A 81 -8.31 -7.74 27.27
N VAL A 82 -8.24 -7.00 26.16
CA VAL A 82 -8.64 -5.60 26.09
C VAL A 82 -9.59 -5.39 24.92
N ILE A 83 -10.51 -4.44 25.07
CA ILE A 83 -11.47 -4.08 24.02
C ILE A 83 -11.22 -2.62 23.65
N ALA A 84 -11.18 -2.31 22.35
CA ALA A 84 -11.03 -0.94 21.88
C ALA A 84 -11.74 -0.72 20.55
N HIS A 85 -12.06 0.52 20.23
CA HIS A 85 -12.57 0.87 18.91
C HIS A 85 -11.42 0.97 17.91
N PHE A 86 -11.49 0.20 16.83
CA PHE A 86 -10.47 0.22 15.80
C PHE A 86 -10.56 1.49 14.96
N GLY A 87 -9.45 2.24 14.93
CA GLY A 87 -9.27 3.40 14.07
C GLY A 87 -8.50 3.07 12.80
N ALA A 88 -7.25 2.65 12.93
CA ALA A 88 -6.36 2.39 11.81
C ALA A 88 -5.30 1.33 12.13
N THR A 89 -4.57 0.88 11.09
CA THR A 89 -3.41 0.00 11.26
C THR A 89 -2.29 0.32 10.28
N ASP A 90 -1.05 0.13 10.70
CA ASP A 90 0.11 0.18 9.81
C ASP A 90 0.09 -1.04 8.87
N LEU A 91 0.27 -0.82 7.57
CA LEU A 91 0.15 -1.88 6.57
C LEU A 91 1.28 -2.91 6.62
N ASP A 92 2.45 -2.53 7.16
CA ASP A 92 3.64 -3.37 7.10
C ASP A 92 3.75 -4.30 8.32
N VAL A 93 3.67 -3.71 9.53
CA VAL A 93 3.92 -4.43 10.79
C VAL A 93 2.62 -4.75 11.54
N ALA A 94 1.47 -4.19 11.14
CA ALA A 94 0.19 -4.36 11.81
C ALA A 94 0.16 -3.85 13.27
N ASN A 95 0.63 -2.62 13.50
CA ASN A 95 0.29 -1.89 14.74
C ASN A 95 -1.14 -1.34 14.64
N PHE A 96 -1.85 -1.25 15.76
CA PHE A 96 -3.27 -0.86 15.80
C PHE A 96 -3.44 0.48 16.53
N TYR A 97 -3.96 1.48 15.83
CA TYR A 97 -4.38 2.75 16.40
C TYR A 97 -5.85 2.59 16.84
N VAL A 98 -6.08 2.72 18.14
CA VAL A 98 -7.38 2.43 18.74
C VAL A 98 -7.79 3.54 19.71
N SER A 99 -9.09 3.75 19.83
CA SER A 99 -9.68 4.66 20.81
C SER A 99 -10.51 3.90 21.84
N GLN A 100 -10.72 4.53 23.00
CA GLN A 100 -11.47 3.97 24.12
C GLN A 100 -10.98 2.56 24.52
N LEU A 101 -9.66 2.40 24.65
CA LEU A 101 -9.04 1.13 25.03
C LEU A 101 -9.39 0.81 26.49
N GLN A 102 -10.23 -0.20 26.67
CA GLN A 102 -10.64 -0.70 27.97
C GLN A 102 -9.61 -1.71 28.49
N THR A 103 -8.90 -1.29 29.53
CA THR A 103 -7.94 -2.12 30.28
C THR A 103 -8.52 -2.49 31.65
N PRO A 104 -7.96 -3.48 32.36
CA PRO A 104 -8.41 -3.83 33.71
C PRO A 104 -8.32 -2.67 34.73
N ILE A 105 -7.43 -1.70 34.48
CA ILE A 105 -7.17 -0.58 35.41
C ILE A 105 -8.03 0.65 35.05
N GLY A 106 -8.53 0.72 33.82
CA GLY A 106 -9.35 1.84 33.36
C GLY A 106 -9.40 1.98 31.84
N VAL A 107 -9.96 3.11 31.40
CA VAL A 107 -10.12 3.41 29.98
C VAL A 107 -9.06 4.41 29.54
N GLN A 108 -8.30 4.05 28.51
CA GLN A 108 -7.37 4.95 27.84
C GLN A 108 -8.03 5.52 26.59
N ALA A 109 -8.10 6.85 26.49
CA ALA A 109 -8.83 7.53 25.42
C ALA A 109 -8.30 7.19 24.02
N GLU A 110 -6.98 7.23 23.84
CA GLU A 110 -6.28 6.91 22.58
C GLU A 110 -5.05 6.05 22.89
N ALA A 111 -4.79 5.02 22.08
CA ALA A 111 -3.69 4.11 22.27
C ALA A 111 -3.14 3.55 20.96
N LEU A 112 -1.84 3.21 20.98
CA LEU A 112 -1.18 2.43 19.94
C LEU A 112 -0.85 1.05 20.52
N LEU A 113 -1.52 0.01 20.04
CA LEU A 113 -1.15 -1.38 20.34
C LEU A 113 -0.14 -1.85 19.30
N ARG A 114 1.08 -2.14 19.73
CA ARG A 114 2.14 -2.62 18.83
C ARG A 114 1.88 -4.08 18.45
N CYS A 115 2.28 -4.47 17.25
CA CYS A 115 2.14 -5.86 16.82
C CYS A 115 2.85 -6.86 17.76
N SER A 116 3.98 -6.45 18.37
CA SER A 116 4.71 -7.28 19.33
C SER A 116 3.90 -7.61 20.59
N ASP A 117 2.93 -6.76 20.94
CA ASP A 117 2.17 -6.87 22.17
C ASP A 117 0.91 -7.72 21.99
N ILE A 118 0.50 -7.98 20.74
CA ILE A 118 -0.76 -8.64 20.37
C ILE A 118 -0.48 -10.08 19.97
N ILE A 119 -1.20 -11.02 20.60
CA ILE A 119 -1.22 -12.43 20.22
C ILE A 119 -2.30 -12.68 19.16
N SER A 120 -3.49 -12.11 19.37
CA SER A 120 -4.61 -12.25 18.45
C SER A 120 -5.61 -11.11 18.61
N TYR A 121 -6.46 -10.92 17.60
CA TYR A 121 -7.57 -9.99 17.64
C TYR A 121 -8.82 -10.61 17.03
N THR A 122 -9.99 -10.22 17.54
CA THR A 122 -11.30 -10.72 17.07
C THR A 122 -12.30 -9.59 17.02
N PHE A 123 -13.10 -9.54 15.96
CA PHE A 123 -14.16 -8.56 15.78
C PHE A 123 -15.39 -9.21 15.16
N LYS A 124 -16.54 -8.57 15.31
CA LYS A 124 -17.77 -8.97 14.63
C LYS A 124 -18.00 -8.01 13.44
N PRO A 125 -18.03 -8.53 12.19
CA PRO A 125 -18.33 -7.74 11.00
C PRO A 125 -19.80 -7.29 10.96
#